data_AF-A0AAV7UIU6-F1
#
_entry.id   AF-A0AAV7UIU6-F1
#
_cell.length_a   1.000
_cell.length_b   1.000
_cell.length_c   1.000
_cell.angle_alpha   90.00
_cell.angle_beta   90.00
_cell.angle_gamma   90.00
#
_symmetry.space_group_name_H-M   'P 1'
#
loop_
_entity.id
_entity.type
_entity.pdbx_description
1 polymer ?
#
loop_
_entity_poly.entity_id
_entity_poly.type
_entity_poly.pdbx_seq_one_letter_code
_entity_poly.pdbx_strand_id
1 'polypeptide(L)'
;LKCVCLLCENTNFTCQTEGACWAAVMLTNGKEEVVQSCISLPELNAQVFCHGSNNITKRECCFSDFCNNRTLQLPTASPNIIHWGLVELTILVTVLICVASVASMLLICACHGRHSKYKKANQQHSEELLSEYNISNSGKALKELFCDMSASGSGSGLPLLVQRTIARTIVIQKLVGKGRFGEVWHGKWCGEDVAVKIFSSRDERSWFREAEVYQTVMLRHENILGFIAADN
;
A
#
# COMPACT_ATOMS: atom_id res chain seq x y z
N LEU A 1 43.68 -26.17 -24.22
CA LEU A 1 42.43 -26.64 -23.60
C LEU A 1 41.90 -27.84 -24.38
N LYS A 2 41.59 -28.97 -23.73
CA LYS A 2 40.94 -30.15 -24.34
C LYS A 2 39.45 -30.15 -24.00
N CYS A 3 38.58 -30.35 -24.99
CA CYS A 3 37.13 -30.31 -24.83
C CYS A 3 36.48 -31.58 -25.39
N VAL A 4 35.28 -31.89 -24.93
CA VAL A 4 34.41 -32.89 -25.58
C VAL A 4 33.83 -32.29 -26.86
N CYS A 5 33.83 -33.05 -27.95
CA CYS A 5 33.24 -32.68 -29.22
C CYS A 5 32.39 -33.82 -29.79
N LEU A 6 31.06 -33.70 -29.75
CA LEU A 6 30.15 -34.76 -30.20
C LEU A 6 30.17 -34.97 -31.72
N LEU A 7 30.59 -33.95 -32.48
CA LEU A 7 30.64 -33.98 -33.95
C LEU A 7 32.04 -34.33 -34.51
N CYS A 8 33.02 -34.56 -33.63
CA CYS A 8 34.41 -34.81 -34.03
C CYS A 8 34.77 -36.30 -33.96
N GLU A 9 34.10 -37.14 -34.74
CA GLU A 9 34.32 -38.61 -34.74
C GLU A 9 35.77 -38.97 -35.12
N ASN A 10 36.34 -38.25 -36.09
CA ASN A 10 37.71 -38.45 -36.58
C ASN A 10 38.80 -38.16 -35.55
N THR A 11 38.47 -37.44 -34.47
CA THR A 11 39.41 -37.09 -33.38
C THR A 11 38.95 -37.66 -32.03
N ASN A 12 38.27 -38.82 -32.08
CA ASN A 12 37.83 -39.55 -30.90
C ASN A 12 36.96 -38.71 -29.95
N PHE A 13 36.02 -37.94 -30.53
CA PHE A 13 35.09 -37.06 -29.81
C PHE A 13 35.75 -36.00 -28.94
N THR A 14 36.97 -35.58 -29.29
CA THR A 14 37.71 -34.55 -28.57
C THR A 14 38.25 -33.50 -29.52
N CYS A 15 38.43 -32.28 -29.01
CA CYS A 15 39.09 -31.23 -29.76
C CYS A 15 39.97 -30.37 -28.84
N GLN A 16 41.00 -29.74 -29.42
CA GLN A 16 41.96 -28.91 -28.69
C GLN A 16 41.88 -27.47 -29.19
N THR A 17 41.79 -26.52 -28.26
CA THR A 17 41.67 -25.09 -28.56
C THR A 17 42.48 -24.23 -27.58
N GLU A 18 42.76 -22.99 -27.99
CA GLU A 18 43.27 -21.90 -27.15
C GLU A 18 42.14 -20.98 -26.66
N GLY A 19 40.92 -21.13 -27.17
CA GLY A 19 39.73 -20.38 -26.76
C GLY A 19 39.01 -21.03 -25.58
N ALA A 20 37.77 -21.50 -25.81
CA ALA A 20 36.91 -22.06 -24.76
C ALA A 20 36.29 -23.40 -25.18
N CYS A 21 35.93 -24.22 -24.20
CA CYS A 21 34.98 -25.30 -24.41
C CYS A 21 33.56 -24.75 -24.28
N TRP A 22 32.61 -25.31 -25.00
CA TRP A 22 31.20 -24.95 -24.87
C TRP A 22 30.29 -26.16 -24.95
N ALA A 23 29.15 -26.04 -24.26
CA ALA A 23 28.01 -26.95 -24.37
C ALA A 23 26.77 -26.09 -24.69
N ALA A 24 25.89 -26.60 -25.53
CA ALA A 24 24.62 -25.97 -25.84
C ALA A 24 23.49 -27.00 -25.88
N VAL A 25 22.30 -26.55 -25.52
CA VAL A 25 21.05 -27.24 -25.77
C VAL A 25 20.12 -26.32 -26.54
N MET A 26 19.50 -26.85 -27.59
CA MET A 26 18.58 -26.13 -28.46
C MET A 26 17.33 -26.96 -28.69
N LEU A 27 16.18 -26.27 -28.76
CA LEU A 27 14.91 -26.93 -29.03
C LEU A 27 14.67 -26.98 -30.55
N THR A 28 14.78 -28.17 -31.16
CA THR A 28 14.56 -28.40 -32.60
C THR A 28 13.36 -29.33 -32.78
N ASN A 29 12.30 -28.88 -33.47
CA ASN A 29 11.06 -29.66 -33.68
C ASN A 29 10.42 -30.22 -32.38
N GLY A 30 10.54 -29.50 -31.27
CA GLY A 30 10.02 -29.93 -29.96
C GLY A 30 10.86 -30.97 -29.24
N LYS A 31 12.03 -31.36 -29.79
CA LYS A 31 13.01 -32.23 -29.15
C LYS A 31 14.23 -31.40 -28.73
N GLU A 32 14.74 -31.66 -27.54
CA GLU A 32 16.01 -31.08 -27.09
C GLU A 32 17.18 -31.76 -27.81
N GLU A 33 18.00 -30.96 -28.45
CA GLU A 33 19.26 -31.38 -29.07
C GLU A 33 20.42 -30.77 -28.31
N VAL A 34 21.39 -31.61 -27.95
CA VAL A 34 22.57 -31.22 -27.16
C VAL A 34 23.80 -31.27 -28.06
N VAL A 35 24.60 -30.20 -28.02
CA VAL A 35 25.83 -30.08 -28.79
C VAL A 35 26.97 -29.66 -27.85
N GLN A 36 28.11 -30.31 -27.98
CA GLN A 36 29.34 -30.00 -27.25
C GLN A 36 30.48 -29.87 -28.25
N SER A 37 31.28 -28.82 -28.12
CA SER A 37 32.47 -28.60 -28.95
C SER A 37 33.42 -27.59 -28.30
N CYS A 38 34.52 -27.27 -28.98
CA CYS A 38 35.42 -26.18 -28.67
C CYS A 38 35.28 -25.03 -29.68
N ILE A 39 35.75 -23.85 -29.29
CA ILE A 39 35.83 -22.67 -30.15
C ILE A 39 37.23 -22.06 -30.05
N SER A 40 37.78 -21.59 -31.17
CA SER A 40 39.08 -20.94 -31.21
C SER A 40 39.03 -19.52 -30.64
N LEU A 41 40.15 -19.01 -30.13
CA LEU A 41 40.25 -17.66 -29.57
C LEU A 41 39.81 -16.54 -30.54
N PRO A 42 40.15 -16.56 -31.85
CA PRO A 42 39.65 -15.54 -32.79
C PRO A 42 38.14 -15.61 -33.05
N GLU A 43 37.55 -16.81 -33.03
CA GLU A 43 36.10 -17.03 -33.23
C GLU A 43 35.28 -16.73 -31.95
N LEU A 44 35.94 -16.78 -30.79
CA LEU A 44 35.35 -16.42 -29.50
C LEU A 44 35.04 -14.91 -29.41
N ASN A 45 35.48 -14.10 -30.39
CA ASN A 45 35.37 -12.64 -30.38
C ASN A 45 33.96 -12.14 -30.70
N ALA A 46 33.04 -12.43 -29.79
CA ALA A 46 31.86 -11.65 -29.47
C ALA A 46 31.48 -12.07 -28.04
N GLN A 47 31.33 -11.11 -27.12
CA GLN A 47 30.70 -11.34 -25.81
C GLN A 47 29.31 -12.01 -25.90
N VAL A 48 28.80 -12.24 -27.11
CA VAL A 48 27.55 -12.89 -27.45
C VAL A 48 27.67 -14.41 -27.64
N PHE A 49 28.85 -14.96 -27.99
CA PHE A 49 28.94 -16.39 -28.37
C PHE A 49 28.50 -17.30 -27.22
N CYS A 50 28.86 -16.98 -25.98
CA CYS A 50 28.52 -17.79 -24.82
C CYS A 50 27.13 -17.48 -24.22
N HIS A 51 26.36 -16.57 -24.85
CA HIS A 51 25.01 -16.24 -24.41
C HIS A 51 23.97 -17.08 -25.15
N GLY A 52 22.97 -17.55 -24.39
CA GLY A 52 21.78 -18.21 -24.93
C GLY A 52 20.58 -17.26 -25.01
N SER A 53 19.51 -17.72 -25.66
CA SER A 53 18.19 -17.06 -25.66
C SER A 53 17.22 -17.82 -24.76
N ASN A 54 16.43 -17.08 -23.96
CA ASN A 54 15.46 -17.66 -23.04
C ASN A 54 14.53 -18.66 -23.75
N ASN A 55 14.39 -19.86 -23.20
CA ASN A 55 13.49 -20.94 -23.63
C ASN A 55 13.70 -21.53 -25.04
N ILE A 56 14.72 -21.10 -25.79
CA ILE A 56 14.99 -21.62 -27.15
C ILE A 56 16.40 -22.20 -27.26
N THR A 57 17.40 -21.51 -26.70
CA THR A 57 18.80 -21.96 -26.73
C THR A 57 19.50 -21.62 -25.43
N LYS A 58 20.14 -22.61 -24.80
CA LYS A 58 21.01 -22.37 -23.66
C LYS A 58 22.42 -22.82 -24.01
N ARG A 59 23.39 -21.93 -23.90
CA ARG A 59 24.81 -22.21 -24.17
C ARG A 59 25.63 -21.73 -23.00
N GLU A 60 26.61 -22.53 -22.61
CA GLU A 60 27.56 -22.21 -21.55
C GLU A 60 28.98 -22.49 -22.05
N CYS A 61 29.89 -21.56 -21.75
CA CYS A 61 31.31 -21.70 -22.04
C CYS A 61 32.10 -21.91 -20.75
N CYS A 62 33.20 -22.65 -20.85
CA CYS A 62 34.08 -22.94 -19.72
C CYS A 62 35.53 -23.12 -20.19
N PHE A 63 36.47 -22.99 -19.25
CA PHE A 63 37.91 -22.81 -19.53
C PHE A 63 38.81 -23.85 -18.83
N SER A 64 38.26 -25.01 -18.47
CA SER A 64 39.03 -26.14 -17.93
C SER A 64 38.88 -27.39 -18.80
N ASP A 65 39.86 -28.30 -18.74
CA ASP A 65 39.84 -29.48 -19.60
C ASP A 65 38.58 -30.34 -19.34
N PHE A 66 37.90 -30.73 -20.42
CA PHE A 66 36.66 -31.52 -20.44
C PHE A 66 35.49 -30.92 -19.63
N CYS A 67 35.52 -29.62 -19.34
CA CYS A 67 34.48 -28.95 -18.54
C CYS A 67 33.09 -28.97 -19.17
N ASN A 68 33.03 -29.08 -20.50
CA ASN A 68 31.78 -29.15 -21.26
C ASN A 68 31.16 -30.56 -21.29
N ASN A 69 31.71 -31.54 -20.56
CA ASN A 69 31.14 -32.87 -20.38
C ASN A 69 29.95 -32.87 -19.41
N ARG A 70 28.98 -32.01 -19.66
CA ARG A 70 27.74 -31.87 -18.89
C ARG A 70 26.58 -31.68 -19.85
N THR A 71 25.43 -32.20 -19.48
CA THR A 71 24.19 -32.04 -20.25
C THR A 71 23.49 -30.79 -19.77
N LEU A 72 23.36 -29.78 -20.63
CA LEU A 72 22.49 -28.64 -20.37
C LEU A 72 21.05 -29.06 -20.67
N GLN A 73 20.12 -28.62 -19.84
CA GLN A 73 18.69 -28.68 -20.15
C GLN A 73 18.17 -27.27 -20.29
N LEU A 74 17.20 -27.06 -21.19
CA LEU A 74 16.46 -25.82 -21.18
C LEU A 74 15.72 -25.72 -19.85
N PRO A 75 15.36 -24.51 -19.40
CA PRO A 75 14.35 -24.40 -18.38
C PRO A 75 13.11 -25.12 -18.94
N THR A 76 12.87 -26.36 -18.50
CA THR A 76 11.55 -26.94 -18.60
C THR A 76 10.69 -25.88 -17.93
N ALA A 77 9.72 -25.31 -18.66
CA ALA A 77 8.68 -24.53 -18.03
C ALA A 77 8.17 -25.44 -16.91
N SER A 78 8.63 -25.19 -15.68
CA SER A 78 8.21 -25.99 -14.55
C SER A 78 6.70 -25.84 -14.61
N PRO A 79 5.91 -26.92 -14.83
CA PRO A 79 4.48 -26.79 -14.67
C PRO A 79 4.36 -26.26 -13.26
N ASN A 80 3.91 -25.00 -13.11
CA ASN A 80 4.02 -24.25 -11.87
C ASN A 80 3.81 -25.23 -10.72
N ILE A 81 4.88 -25.65 -10.05
CA ILE A 81 4.77 -26.47 -8.85
C ILE A 81 4.40 -25.44 -7.79
N ILE A 82 3.20 -24.89 -7.97
CA ILE A 82 2.31 -24.54 -6.89
C ILE A 82 2.28 -25.82 -6.08
N HIS A 83 3.09 -25.84 -5.03
CA HIS A 83 3.06 -26.84 -4.00
C HIS A 83 1.60 -26.94 -3.59
N TRP A 84 0.88 -27.98 -4.04
CA TRP A 84 -0.57 -28.09 -3.91
C TRP A 84 -1.03 -27.92 -2.45
N GLY A 85 -0.15 -28.23 -1.49
CA GLY A 85 -0.35 -27.94 -0.06
C GLY A 85 -0.38 -26.46 0.33
N LEU A 86 0.32 -25.56 -0.38
CA LEU A 86 0.25 -24.11 -0.11
C LEU A 86 -1.08 -23.52 -0.57
N VAL A 87 -1.61 -23.99 -1.70
CA VAL A 87 -2.93 -23.54 -2.19
C VAL A 87 -4.07 -24.11 -1.34
N GLU A 88 -3.97 -25.36 -0.89
CA GLU A 88 -4.96 -25.92 0.02
C GLU A 88 -4.97 -25.18 1.37
N LEU A 89 -3.79 -24.85 1.91
CA LEU A 89 -3.68 -24.04 3.12
C LEU A 89 -4.17 -22.60 2.93
N THR A 90 -3.90 -21.95 1.79
CA THR A 90 -4.42 -20.60 1.53
C THR A 90 -5.93 -20.60 1.37
N ILE A 91 -6.53 -21.62 0.74
CA ILE A 91 -7.98 -21.76 0.62
C ILE A 91 -8.62 -21.96 2.00
N LEU A 92 -8.06 -22.84 2.84
CA LEU A 92 -8.59 -23.07 4.19
C LEU A 92 -8.52 -21.81 5.07
N VAL A 93 -7.39 -21.10 5.05
CA VAL A 93 -7.20 -19.87 5.83
C VAL A 93 -8.12 -18.76 5.34
N THR A 94 -8.26 -18.58 4.02
CA THR A 94 -9.15 -17.57 3.45
C THR A 94 -10.61 -17.84 3.78
N VAL A 95 -11.08 -19.09 3.68
CA VAL A 95 -12.45 -19.48 4.06
C VAL A 95 -12.71 -19.23 5.55
N LEU A 96 -11.76 -19.56 6.43
CA LEU A 96 -11.86 -19.29 7.88
C LEU A 96 -12.00 -17.78 8.17
N ILE A 97 -11.21 -16.93 7.52
CA ILE A 97 -11.27 -15.47 7.67
C ILE A 97 -12.61 -14.94 7.15
N CYS A 98 -13.08 -15.42 6.00
CA CYS A 98 -14.36 -15.02 5.44
C CYS A 98 -15.53 -15.38 6.37
N VAL A 99 -15.57 -16.60 6.90
CA VAL A 99 -16.61 -17.04 7.84
C VAL A 99 -16.57 -16.20 9.13
N ALA A 100 -15.38 -15.95 9.69
CA ALA A 100 -15.23 -15.10 10.87
C ALA A 100 -15.71 -13.66 10.63
N SER A 101 -15.43 -13.10 9.45
CA SER A 101 -15.87 -11.75 9.06
C SER A 101 -17.39 -11.66 8.95
N VAL A 102 -18.04 -12.66 8.33
CA VAL A 102 -19.50 -12.72 8.21
C VAL A 102 -20.14 -12.91 9.58
N ALA A 103 -19.60 -13.80 10.43
CA ALA A 103 -20.09 -13.99 11.79
C ALA A 103 -19.99 -12.70 12.62
N SER A 104 -18.87 -11.97 12.52
CA SER A 104 -18.69 -10.68 13.18
C SER A 104 -19.70 -9.65 12.69
N MET A 105 -19.90 -9.54 11.37
CA MET A 105 -20.90 -8.65 10.79
C MET A 105 -22.33 -9.00 11.26
N LEU A 106 -22.68 -10.29 11.31
CA LEU A 106 -23.98 -10.74 11.83
C LEU A 106 -24.15 -10.44 13.32
N LEU A 107 -23.10 -10.61 14.12
CA LEU A 107 -23.10 -10.25 15.54
C LEU A 107 -23.26 -8.74 15.73
N ILE A 108 -22.54 -7.92 14.95
CA ILE A 108 -22.69 -6.46 14.97
C ILE A 108 -24.11 -6.08 14.55
N CYS A 109 -24.66 -6.65 13.47
CA CYS A 109 -26.04 -6.40 13.05
C CYS A 109 -27.06 -6.83 14.12
N ALA A 110 -26.85 -7.97 14.78
CA ALA A 110 -27.71 -8.45 15.86
C ALA A 110 -27.61 -7.57 17.12
N CYS A 111 -26.41 -7.11 17.47
CA CYS A 111 -26.15 -6.17 18.56
C CYS A 111 -26.75 -4.80 18.26
N HIS A 112 -26.62 -4.28 17.04
CA HIS A 112 -27.26 -3.03 16.62
C HIS A 112 -28.78 -3.16 16.54
N GLY A 113 -29.32 -4.30 16.08
CA GLY A 113 -30.75 -4.57 16.07
C GLY A 113 -31.33 -4.69 17.48
N ARG A 114 -30.62 -5.36 18.39
CA ARG A 114 -30.97 -5.44 19.82
C ARG A 114 -30.80 -4.09 20.52
N HIS A 115 -29.73 -3.34 20.23
CA HIS A 115 -29.51 -2.01 20.78
C HIS A 115 -30.53 -1.01 20.25
N SER A 116 -30.98 -1.13 18.99
CA SER A 116 -32.05 -0.28 18.45
C SER A 116 -33.41 -0.63 19.06
N LYS A 117 -33.70 -1.91 19.32
CA LYS A 117 -34.89 -2.35 20.07
C LYS A 117 -34.82 -1.95 21.56
N TYR A 118 -33.66 -2.09 22.18
CA TYR A 118 -33.37 -1.65 23.55
C TYR A 118 -33.44 -0.13 23.68
N LYS A 119 -32.92 0.63 22.72
CA LYS A 119 -32.98 2.09 22.68
C LYS A 119 -34.42 2.58 22.42
N LYS A 120 -35.22 1.88 21.59
CA LYS A 120 -36.66 2.17 21.44
C LYS A 120 -37.47 1.84 22.70
N ALA A 121 -37.19 0.73 23.38
CA ALA A 121 -37.87 0.38 24.63
C ALA A 121 -37.42 1.25 25.83
N ASN A 122 -36.15 1.64 25.87
CA ASN A 122 -35.58 2.49 26.92
C ASN A 122 -35.84 3.98 26.68
N GLN A 123 -36.07 4.45 25.43
CA GLN A 123 -36.46 5.84 25.18
C GLN A 123 -37.83 6.18 25.76
N GLN A 124 -38.82 5.27 25.69
CA GLN A 124 -40.14 5.57 26.26
C GLN A 124 -40.15 5.63 27.80
N HIS A 125 -39.26 4.91 28.50
CA HIS A 125 -39.18 4.95 29.96
C HIS A 125 -38.16 5.99 30.47
N SER A 126 -37.11 6.27 29.71
CA SER A 126 -36.07 7.22 30.06
C SER A 126 -36.43 8.67 29.70
N GLU A 127 -37.35 8.91 28.75
CA GLU A 127 -37.80 10.27 28.40
C GLU A 127 -38.71 10.90 29.47
N GLU A 128 -39.45 10.10 30.26
CA GLU A 128 -40.18 10.61 31.44
C GLU A 128 -39.26 10.93 32.63
N LEU A 129 -38.11 10.25 32.77
CA LEU A 129 -37.24 10.37 33.96
C LEU A 129 -36.01 11.27 33.73
N LEU A 130 -35.54 11.45 32.49
CA LEU A 130 -34.39 12.31 32.14
C LEU A 130 -34.76 13.77 31.83
N SER A 131 -36.03 14.09 31.59
CA SER A 131 -36.47 15.46 31.33
C SER A 131 -36.29 16.37 32.55
N GLU A 132 -36.35 15.80 33.76
CA GLU A 132 -36.33 16.57 35.02
C GLU A 132 -34.92 16.70 35.62
N TYR A 133 -33.97 15.82 35.27
CA TYR A 133 -32.61 15.80 35.85
C TYR A 133 -31.49 16.39 34.95
N ASN A 134 -31.63 16.33 33.62
CA ASN A 134 -30.53 16.70 32.70
C ASN A 134 -30.38 18.19 32.38
N ILE A 135 -31.32 19.05 32.77
CA ILE A 135 -31.26 20.48 32.44
C ILE A 135 -30.12 21.20 33.19
N SER A 136 -29.61 20.66 34.30
CA SER A 136 -28.71 21.42 35.18
C SER A 136 -27.22 21.05 35.18
N ASN A 137 -26.80 19.83 34.79
CA ASN A 137 -25.45 19.35 35.15
C ASN A 137 -24.50 18.96 34.00
N SER A 138 -24.99 18.58 32.81
CA SER A 138 -24.10 18.03 31.76
C SER A 138 -23.38 19.08 30.88
N GLY A 139 -23.81 20.34 30.90
CA GLY A 139 -23.27 21.38 30.03
C GLY A 139 -21.87 21.88 30.40
N LYS A 140 -21.39 21.62 31.63
CA LYS A 140 -20.14 22.19 32.16
C LYS A 140 -18.96 21.22 32.08
N ALA A 141 -19.15 19.93 32.37
CA ALA A 141 -18.04 18.97 32.51
C ALA A 141 -17.42 18.49 31.18
N LEU A 142 -18.21 18.42 30.10
CA LEU A 142 -17.72 17.97 28.78
C LEU A 142 -17.05 19.12 28.00
N LYS A 143 -17.44 20.36 28.28
CA LYS A 143 -16.89 21.57 27.63
C LYS A 143 -15.41 21.79 28.00
N GLU A 144 -15.00 21.49 29.24
CA GLU A 144 -13.60 21.67 29.69
C GLU A 144 -12.65 20.62 29.09
N LEU A 145 -13.08 19.37 28.95
CA LEU A 145 -12.22 18.27 28.44
C LEU A 145 -11.74 18.44 27.00
N PHE A 146 -12.51 19.11 26.13
CA PHE A 146 -12.11 19.32 24.73
C PHE A 146 -11.25 20.58 24.53
N CYS A 147 -11.33 21.57 25.42
CA CYS A 147 -10.54 22.79 25.31
C CYS A 147 -9.23 22.75 26.14
N ASP A 148 -9.16 21.95 27.21
CA ASP A 148 -7.96 21.83 28.07
C ASP A 148 -6.85 20.91 27.52
N MET A 149 -7.09 20.15 26.45
CA MET A 149 -6.03 19.32 25.86
C MET A 149 -4.94 20.16 25.15
N SER A 150 -5.10 21.48 25.06
CA SER A 150 -4.12 22.38 24.43
C SER A 150 -2.97 22.81 25.35
N ALA A 151 -2.95 22.45 26.65
CA ALA A 151 -1.85 22.86 27.53
C ALA A 151 -1.68 21.98 28.79
N SER A 152 -1.49 20.65 28.68
CA SER A 152 -0.86 19.90 29.79
C SER A 152 -0.39 18.51 29.36
N GLY A 153 0.90 18.23 29.50
CA GLY A 153 1.46 16.90 29.22
C GLY A 153 2.95 16.77 29.54
N SER A 154 3.27 16.51 30.81
CA SER A 154 4.59 16.08 31.32
C SER A 154 4.98 14.67 30.85
N GLY A 155 5.02 14.41 29.55
CA GLY A 155 5.36 13.11 28.97
C GLY A 155 6.77 13.08 28.37
N SER A 156 7.70 12.45 29.06
CA SER A 156 9.04 12.11 28.55
C SER A 156 8.93 11.05 27.45
N GLY A 157 8.98 11.49 26.19
CA GLY A 157 9.05 10.65 25.00
C GLY A 157 8.87 11.55 23.79
N LEU A 158 9.77 11.52 22.80
CA LEU A 158 9.70 12.39 21.62
C LEU A 158 8.30 12.29 21.00
N PRO A 159 7.46 13.35 21.08
CA PRO A 159 6.22 13.35 20.37
C PRO A 159 6.58 13.49 18.89
N LEU A 160 6.15 12.54 18.06
CA LEU A 160 6.08 12.75 16.62
C LEU A 160 5.24 14.01 16.44
N LEU A 161 5.90 15.13 16.08
CA LEU A 161 5.34 16.46 15.93
C LEU A 161 4.39 16.51 14.73
N VAL A 162 3.27 15.80 14.81
CA VAL A 162 2.08 16.16 14.08
C VAL A 162 1.31 17.04 15.05
N GLN A 163 1.59 18.34 15.01
CA GLN A 163 0.75 19.35 15.61
C GLN A 163 -0.69 19.03 15.20
N ARG A 164 -1.56 18.72 16.16
CA ARG A 164 -2.97 18.45 15.85
C ARG A 164 -3.54 19.74 15.25
N THR A 165 -3.90 19.70 13.98
CA THR A 165 -4.53 20.82 13.28
C THR A 165 -5.91 21.07 13.86
N ILE A 166 -6.34 22.34 13.91
CA ILE A 166 -7.64 22.73 14.48
C ILE A 166 -8.77 22.01 13.73
N ALA A 167 -8.64 21.87 12.41
CA ALA A 167 -9.54 21.15 11.53
C ALA A 167 -9.88 19.72 12.02
N ARG A 168 -8.92 18.99 12.61
CA ARG A 168 -9.16 17.62 13.11
C ARG A 168 -10.07 17.55 14.33
N THR A 169 -10.24 18.66 15.04
CA THR A 169 -11.09 18.73 16.24
C THR A 169 -12.47 19.31 15.96
N ILE A 170 -12.74 19.74 14.72
CA ILE A 170 -14.04 20.29 14.32
C ILE A 170 -14.94 19.16 13.85
N VAL A 171 -16.18 19.13 14.35
CA VAL A 171 -17.22 18.21 13.88
C VAL A 171 -18.05 18.92 12.80
N ILE A 172 -17.94 18.48 11.55
CA ILE A 172 -18.75 19.00 10.43
C ILE A 172 -20.20 18.53 10.58
N GLN A 173 -21.15 19.45 10.43
CA GLN A 173 -22.58 19.16 10.62
C GLN A 173 -23.40 19.30 9.34
N LYS A 174 -23.48 20.51 8.77
CA LYS A 174 -24.38 20.80 7.63
C LYS A 174 -23.71 21.71 6.61
N LEU A 175 -23.92 21.46 5.32
CA LEU A 175 -23.52 22.38 4.26
C LEU A 175 -24.38 23.66 4.33
N VAL A 176 -23.72 24.81 4.42
CA VAL A 176 -24.36 26.13 4.45
C VAL A 176 -24.50 26.69 3.04
N GLY A 177 -23.44 26.59 2.23
CA GLY A 177 -23.46 27.09 0.87
C GLY A 177 -22.21 26.71 0.08
N LYS A 178 -22.31 26.76 -1.25
CA LYS A 178 -21.17 26.55 -2.17
C LYS A 178 -20.84 27.85 -2.86
N GLY A 179 -19.60 28.29 -2.76
CA GLY A 179 -19.06 29.44 -3.47
C GLY A 179 -18.28 29.02 -4.71
N ARG A 180 -17.69 30.00 -5.40
CA ARG A 180 -16.86 29.77 -6.59
C ARG A 180 -15.60 28.94 -6.29
N PHE A 181 -15.00 29.15 -5.12
CA PHE A 181 -13.68 28.62 -4.78
C PHE A 181 -13.71 27.61 -3.62
N GLY A 182 -14.89 27.28 -3.08
CA GLY A 182 -14.99 26.38 -1.95
C GLY A 182 -16.40 26.25 -1.39
N GLU A 183 -16.57 25.32 -0.46
CA GLU A 183 -17.82 25.02 0.22
C GLU A 183 -17.76 25.50 1.66
N VAL A 184 -18.82 26.14 2.15
CA VAL A 184 -18.95 26.59 3.53
C VAL A 184 -19.85 25.63 4.28
N TRP A 185 -19.33 25.09 5.38
CA TRP A 185 -19.98 24.13 6.24
C TRP A 185 -20.19 24.71 7.63
N HIS A 186 -21.30 24.37 8.26
CA HIS A 186 -21.56 24.56 9.68
C HIS A 186 -20.86 23.43 10.43
N GLY A 187 -19.96 23.78 11.35
CA GLY A 187 -19.29 22.84 12.23
C GLY A 187 -19.45 23.22 13.69
N LYS A 188 -19.10 22.30 14.59
CA LYS A 188 -18.94 22.59 16.02
C LYS A 188 -17.51 22.41 16.45
N TRP A 189 -17.00 23.38 17.21
CA TRP A 189 -15.68 23.36 17.83
C TRP A 189 -15.79 23.88 19.27
N CYS A 190 -15.29 23.11 20.26
CA CYS A 190 -15.46 23.43 21.69
C CYS A 190 -16.92 23.72 22.10
N GLY A 191 -17.90 23.10 21.42
CA GLY A 191 -19.33 23.30 21.64
C GLY A 191 -19.92 24.55 20.97
N GLU A 192 -19.07 25.44 20.45
CA GLU A 192 -19.44 26.65 19.74
C GLU A 192 -19.63 26.37 18.24
N ASP A 193 -20.57 27.09 17.63
CA ASP A 193 -20.87 26.97 16.22
C ASP A 193 -19.83 27.76 15.42
N VAL A 194 -19.23 27.09 14.43
CA VAL A 194 -18.17 27.66 13.58
C VAL A 194 -18.50 27.47 12.10
N ALA A 195 -18.10 28.43 11.28
CA ALA A 195 -18.14 28.29 9.83
C ALA A 195 -16.80 27.72 9.32
N VAL A 196 -16.85 26.61 8.58
CA VAL A 196 -15.68 25.94 8.02
C VAL A 196 -15.72 26.07 6.50
N LYS A 197 -14.75 26.76 5.91
CA LYS A 197 -14.63 26.89 4.46
C LYS A 197 -13.61 25.90 3.93
N ILE A 198 -14.09 24.94 3.14
CA ILE A 198 -13.29 23.85 2.55
C ILE A 198 -13.03 24.17 1.09
N PHE A 199 -11.76 24.24 0.71
CA PHE A 199 -11.33 24.51 -0.67
C PHE A 199 -10.98 23.20 -1.37
N SER A 200 -11.17 23.16 -2.68
CA SER A 200 -10.58 22.09 -3.49
C SER A 200 -9.07 22.28 -3.56
N SER A 201 -8.32 21.19 -3.66
CA SER A 201 -6.87 21.24 -3.92
C SER A 201 -6.51 21.99 -5.21
N ARG A 202 -7.44 22.10 -6.17
CA ARG A 202 -7.25 22.90 -7.40
C ARG A 202 -7.24 24.41 -7.14
N ASP A 203 -7.89 24.84 -6.08
CA ASP A 203 -8.07 26.25 -5.70
C ASP A 203 -7.13 26.65 -4.54
N GLU A 204 -6.02 25.94 -4.35
CA GLU A 204 -5.03 26.18 -3.29
C GLU A 204 -4.53 27.64 -3.28
N ARG A 205 -4.33 28.26 -4.44
CA ARG A 205 -3.96 29.69 -4.53
C ARG A 205 -5.02 30.63 -3.97
N SER A 206 -6.29 30.27 -4.11
CA SER A 206 -7.41 31.04 -3.56
C SER A 206 -7.49 30.86 -2.05
N TRP A 207 -7.29 29.63 -1.56
CA TRP A 207 -7.17 29.33 -0.12
C TRP A 207 -6.02 30.12 0.52
N PHE A 208 -4.82 30.06 -0.09
CA PHE A 208 -3.63 30.71 0.45
C PHE A 208 -3.81 32.22 0.56
N ARG A 209 -4.35 32.86 -0.49
CA ARG A 209 -4.64 34.29 -0.48
C ARG A 209 -5.67 34.65 0.61
N GLU A 210 -6.72 33.86 0.76
CA GLU A 210 -7.74 34.12 1.77
C GLU A 210 -7.19 33.96 3.19
N ALA A 211 -6.40 32.90 3.43
CA ALA A 211 -5.72 32.69 4.71
C ALA A 211 -4.73 33.83 5.04
N GLU A 212 -3.93 34.27 4.07
CA GLU A 212 -2.99 35.39 4.22
C GLU A 212 -3.71 36.70 4.57
N VAL A 213 -4.80 37.01 3.87
CA VAL A 213 -5.62 38.19 4.17
C VAL A 213 -6.13 38.12 5.60
N TYR A 214 -6.77 37.02 6.01
CA TYR A 214 -7.32 36.92 7.36
C TYR A 214 -6.27 36.83 8.49
N GLN A 215 -5.04 36.38 8.19
CA GLN A 215 -3.93 36.33 9.14
C GLN A 215 -3.18 37.66 9.28
N THR A 216 -3.42 38.64 8.39
CA THR A 216 -2.76 39.95 8.47
C THR A 216 -3.10 40.63 9.80
N VAL A 217 -2.05 40.97 10.55
CA VAL A 217 -2.15 41.67 11.84
C VAL A 217 -2.93 42.98 11.61
N MET A 218 -4.00 43.19 12.39
CA MET A 218 -4.94 44.35 12.38
C MET A 218 -6.36 44.13 11.81
N LEU A 219 -6.76 42.92 11.37
CA LEU A 219 -8.13 42.70 10.85
C LEU A 219 -9.17 42.20 11.88
N ARG A 220 -8.86 42.25 13.18
CA ARG A 220 -9.83 41.92 14.23
C ARG A 220 -10.73 43.13 14.52
N HIS A 221 -11.94 43.11 13.96
CA HIS A 221 -12.93 44.17 14.10
C HIS A 221 -14.34 43.56 14.20
N GLU A 222 -15.27 44.19 14.93
CA GLU A 222 -16.64 43.67 15.14
C GLU A 222 -17.45 43.49 13.83
N ASN A 223 -17.19 44.34 12.85
CA ASN A 223 -17.81 44.30 11.52
C ASN A 223 -17.04 43.45 10.49
N ILE A 224 -16.00 42.73 10.91
CA ILE A 224 -15.23 41.80 10.06
C ILE A 224 -15.39 40.39 10.64
N LEU A 225 -15.56 39.39 9.78
CA LEU A 225 -15.69 38.01 10.22
C LEU A 225 -14.43 37.58 10.99
N GLY A 226 -14.64 37.05 12.20
CA GLY A 226 -13.56 36.55 13.05
C GLY A 226 -12.90 35.31 12.45
N PHE A 227 -11.61 35.42 12.13
CA PHE A 227 -10.80 34.29 11.69
C PHE A 227 -10.21 33.54 12.88
N ILE A 228 -10.34 32.22 12.87
CA ILE A 228 -9.83 31.32 13.91
C ILE A 228 -8.51 30.69 13.47
N ALA A 229 -8.52 29.97 12.35
CA ALA A 229 -7.38 29.22 11.86
C ALA A 229 -7.50 28.86 10.38
N ALA A 230 -6.38 28.52 9.77
CA ALA A 230 -6.29 27.86 8.47
C ALA A 230 -5.31 26.70 8.57
N ASP A 231 -5.75 25.52 8.15
CA ASP A 231 -4.95 24.29 8.12
C ASP A 231 -4.87 23.79 6.67
N ASN A 232 -3.73 23.18 6.32
CA ASN A 232 -3.51 22.49 5.04
C ASN A 232 -3.52 20.97 5.24
#